data_AF-K1SHR4-F1
#
_entry.id   AF-K1SHR4-F1
#
_cell.length_a   1.000
_cell.length_b   1.000
_cell.length_c   1.000
_cell.angle_alpha   90.00
_cell.angle_beta   90.00
_cell.angle_gamma   90.00
#
_symmetry.space_group_name_H-M   'P 1'
#
loop_
_entity.id
_entity.type
_entity.pdbx_description
1 polymer ?
#
loop_
_entity_poly.entity_id
_entity_poly.type
_entity_poly.pdbx_seq_one_letter_code
_entity_poly.pdbx_strand_id
1 'polypeptide(L)'
;MNLDCLTANGTTVGENIKNCVNKNPEVIRPVENPYSQTGGIAVLKGNLAPDSGVVKRSAVAPEMLVHEGPARVFDCEEDAIDAIKSGRIVAGDVVVIR
;
A
#
# COMPACT_ATOMS: atom_id res chain seq x y z
N MET A 1 1.39 -13.77 15.12
CA MET A 1 -0.08 -13.93 15.14
C MET A 1 -0.48 -14.47 16.51
N ASN A 2 -1.57 -13.99 17.11
CA ASN A 2 -2.10 -14.55 18.36
C ASN A 2 -3.15 -15.61 18.02
N LEU A 3 -2.86 -16.89 18.32
CA LEU A 3 -3.74 -18.01 17.97
C LEU A 3 -4.90 -18.21 18.95
N ASP A 4 -4.79 -17.66 20.17
CA ASP A 4 -5.78 -17.83 21.24
C ASP A 4 -6.91 -16.79 21.17
N CYS A 5 -6.87 -15.87 20.21
CA CYS A 5 -7.93 -14.88 19.99
C CYS A 5 -9.26 -15.55 19.67
N LEU A 6 -10.31 -15.24 20.45
CA LEU A 6 -11.68 -15.67 20.19
C LEU A 6 -12.23 -15.07 18.89
N THR A 7 -13.04 -15.83 18.16
CA THR A 7 -13.69 -15.41 16.91
C THR A 7 -15.22 -15.53 17.00
N ALA A 8 -15.93 -14.99 16.01
CA ALA A 8 -17.39 -14.86 16.03
C ALA A 8 -18.17 -16.20 16.10
N ASN A 9 -17.54 -17.32 15.76
CA ASN A 9 -18.15 -18.66 15.85
C ASN A 9 -17.94 -19.33 17.22
N GLY A 10 -17.35 -18.63 18.19
CA GLY A 10 -17.10 -19.15 19.54
C GLY A 10 -15.84 -19.98 19.70
N THR A 11 -15.01 -20.14 18.67
CA THR A 11 -13.71 -20.81 18.73
C THR A 11 -12.56 -19.83 18.49
N THR A 12 -11.34 -20.25 18.82
CA THR A 12 -10.11 -19.47 18.63
C THR A 12 -9.66 -19.42 17.16
N VAL A 13 -8.83 -18.44 16.80
CA VAL A 13 -8.18 -18.38 15.48
C VAL A 13 -7.41 -19.68 15.18
N GLY A 14 -6.65 -20.20 16.15
CA GLY A 14 -5.88 -21.42 16.00
C GLY A 14 -6.73 -22.65 15.69
N GLU A 15 -7.86 -22.83 16.40
CA GLU A 15 -8.81 -23.93 16.14
C GLU A 15 -9.39 -23.86 14.73
N ASN A 16 -9.74 -22.65 14.28
CA ASN A 16 -10.34 -22.45 12.95
C ASN A 16 -9.39 -22.79 11.81
N ILE A 17 -8.09 -22.51 11.94
CA ILE A 17 -7.12 -22.70 10.85
C ILE A 17 -6.32 -24.02 10.94
N LYS A 18 -6.46 -24.79 12.02
CA LYS A 18 -5.62 -25.96 12.34
C LYS A 18 -5.46 -26.97 11.20
N ASN A 19 -6.54 -27.23 10.45
CA ASN A 19 -6.56 -28.23 9.39
C ASN A 19 -6.47 -27.61 7.99
N CYS A 20 -6.23 -26.30 7.87
CA CYS A 20 -6.09 -25.63 6.59
C CYS A 20 -4.77 -26.01 5.93
N VAL A 21 -4.81 -26.23 4.62
CA VAL A 21 -3.63 -26.52 3.80
C VAL A 21 -3.56 -25.54 2.64
N ASN A 22 -2.35 -25.08 2.33
CA ASN A 22 -2.12 -24.27 1.14
C ASN A 22 -2.24 -25.15 -0.11
N LYS A 23 -3.21 -24.84 -0.97
CA LYS A 23 -3.48 -25.61 -2.19
C LYS A 23 -2.73 -25.10 -3.42
N ASN A 24 -2.15 -23.90 -3.37
CA ASN A 24 -1.44 -23.31 -4.51
C ASN A 24 -0.32 -22.35 -4.03
N PRO A 25 0.93 -22.84 -3.90
CA PRO A 25 2.08 -22.04 -3.47
C PRO A 25 2.46 -20.88 -4.41
N GLU A 26 1.99 -20.88 -5.65
CA GLU A 26 2.23 -19.75 -6.57
C GLU A 26 1.33 -18.54 -6.25
N VAL A 27 0.16 -18.80 -5.64
CA VAL A 27 -0.80 -17.77 -5.20
C VAL A 27 -0.54 -17.38 -3.75
N ILE A 28 -0.43 -18.35 -2.84
CA ILE A 28 -0.08 -18.13 -1.43
C ILE A 28 1.38 -18.56 -1.26
N ARG A 29 2.30 -17.63 -1.46
CA ARG A 29 3.72 -17.95 -1.44
C ARG A 29 4.23 -18.30 -0.03
N PRO A 30 5.17 -19.25 0.08
CA PRO A 30 5.78 -19.60 1.36
C PRO A 30 6.72 -18.48 1.84
N VAL A 31 7.06 -18.47 3.13
CA VAL A 31 7.85 -17.42 3.76
C VAL A 31 9.28 -17.36 3.19
N GLU A 32 9.80 -18.50 2.71
CA GLU A 32 11.11 -18.62 2.08
C GLU A 32 11.15 -18.03 0.66
N ASN A 33 9.99 -17.86 0.02
CA ASN A 33 9.86 -17.27 -1.32
C ASN A 33 8.74 -16.21 -1.38
N PRO A 34 8.83 -15.13 -0.58
CA PRO A 34 7.76 -14.16 -0.52
C PRO A 34 7.76 -13.28 -1.77
N TYR A 35 6.62 -12.66 -2.09
CA TYR A 35 6.56 -11.67 -3.18
C TYR A 35 7.42 -10.43 -2.87
N SER A 36 7.44 -10.00 -1.61
CA SER A 36 8.30 -8.92 -1.11
C SER A 36 8.85 -9.31 0.25
N GLN A 37 10.12 -8.99 0.50
CA GLN A 37 10.81 -9.25 1.79
C GLN A 37 10.31 -8.37 2.94
N THR A 38 9.45 -7.41 2.62
CA THR A 38 9.01 -6.35 3.53
C THR A 38 7.49 -6.20 3.45
N GLY A 39 6.88 -5.67 4.50
CA GLY A 39 5.45 -5.41 4.55
C GLY A 39 4.97 -4.48 3.42
N GLY A 40 3.68 -4.62 3.07
CA GLY A 40 3.08 -3.87 1.96
C GLY A 40 2.74 -2.41 2.25
N ILE A 41 2.85 -1.97 3.51
CA ILE A 41 2.50 -0.63 3.97
C ILE A 41 3.73 0.02 4.61
N ALA A 42 3.97 1.28 4.28
CA ALA A 42 4.92 2.14 4.98
C ALA A 42 4.22 3.41 5.50
N VAL A 43 4.65 3.87 6.67
CA VAL A 43 4.21 5.13 7.27
C VAL A 43 5.25 6.20 6.97
N LEU A 44 4.82 7.30 6.37
CA LEU A 44 5.64 8.45 6.02
C LEU A 44 5.40 9.58 7.04
N LYS A 45 6.45 10.33 7.36
CA LYS A 45 6.38 11.51 8.23
C LYS A 45 7.18 12.66 7.63
N GLY A 46 6.68 13.88 7.81
CA GLY A 46 7.33 15.09 7.32
C GLY A 46 6.44 16.30 7.50
N ASN A 47 6.89 17.47 7.03
CA ASN A 47 6.13 18.71 7.13
C ASN A 47 4.78 18.67 6.37
N LEU A 48 4.67 17.91 5.28
CA LEU A 48 3.42 17.72 4.54
C LEU A 48 2.45 16.73 5.23
N ALA A 49 2.96 15.84 6.08
CA ALA A 49 2.19 14.84 6.81
C ALA A 49 2.65 14.84 8.28
N PRO A 50 2.26 15.87 9.06
CA PRO A 50 2.81 16.11 10.40
C PRO A 50 2.49 14.96 11.38
N ASP A 51 1.31 14.35 11.25
CA ASP A 51 0.95 13.16 12.02
C ASP A 51 1.51 11.90 11.35
N SER A 52 1.00 11.57 10.17
CA SER A 52 1.48 10.47 9.32
C SER A 52 0.81 10.47 7.94
N GLY A 53 1.56 10.05 6.92
CA GLY A 53 1.05 9.59 5.63
C GLY A 53 1.21 8.07 5.50
N VAL A 54 0.46 7.45 4.60
CA VAL A 54 0.52 6.00 4.37
C VAL A 54 0.70 5.74 2.88
N VAL A 55 1.62 4.83 2.54
CA VAL A 55 1.82 4.37 1.16
C VAL A 55 1.74 2.85 1.09
N LYS A 56 1.06 2.34 0.06
CA LYS A 56 1.08 0.92 -0.33
C LYS A 56 2.41 0.61 -1.00
N ARG A 57 3.49 0.52 -0.21
CA ARG A 57 4.87 0.34 -0.67
C ARG A 57 5.06 -0.85 -1.61
N SER A 58 4.32 -1.95 -1.41
CA SER A 58 4.43 -3.13 -2.29
C SER A 58 3.97 -2.89 -3.74
N ALA A 59 3.28 -1.79 -4.00
CA ALA A 59 2.81 -1.40 -5.33
C ALA A 59 3.60 -0.21 -5.92
N VAL A 60 4.63 0.26 -5.23
CA VAL A 60 5.50 1.35 -5.71
C VAL A 60 6.65 0.74 -6.50
N ALA A 61 6.87 1.26 -7.72
CA ALA A 61 8.01 0.86 -8.52
C ALA A 61 9.33 1.17 -7.77
N PRO A 62 10.37 0.31 -7.84
CA PRO A 62 11.62 0.51 -7.09
C PRO A 62 12.23 1.90 -7.26
N GLU A 63 12.20 2.44 -8.48
CA GLU A 63 12.69 3.77 -8.86
C GLU A 63 11.86 4.92 -8.29
N MET A 64 10.61 4.68 -7.87
CA MET A 64 9.71 5.68 -7.27
C MET A 64 9.71 5.64 -5.73
N LEU A 65 10.51 4.77 -5.10
CA LEU A 65 10.64 4.75 -3.65
C LEU A 65 11.24 6.05 -3.09
N VAL A 66 12.02 6.75 -3.90
CA VAL A 66 12.52 8.10 -3.64
C VAL A 66 12.26 8.92 -4.89
N HIS A 67 11.41 9.94 -4.77
CA HIS A 67 11.03 10.81 -5.88
C HIS A 67 10.96 12.25 -5.41
N GLU A 68 11.45 13.17 -6.25
CA GLU A 68 11.37 14.61 -6.03
C GLU A 68 11.00 15.30 -7.34
N GLY A 69 10.12 16.29 -7.27
CA GLY A 69 9.70 17.06 -8.42
C GLY A 69 8.77 18.22 -8.06
N PRO A 70 8.45 19.08 -9.04
CA PRO A 70 7.58 20.22 -8.81
C PRO A 70 6.15 19.77 -8.47
N ALA A 71 5.54 20.41 -7.47
CA ALA A 71 4.17 20.12 -7.07
C ALA A 71 3.16 20.68 -8.07
N ARG A 72 2.19 19.85 -8.47
CA ARG A 72 1.00 20.24 -9.24
C ARG A 72 -0.20 20.07 -8.32
N VAL A 73 -0.68 21.18 -7.76
CA VAL A 73 -1.68 21.19 -6.69
C VAL A 73 -3.08 21.44 -7.28
N PHE A 74 -4.04 20.64 -6.82
CA PHE A 74 -5.45 20.71 -7.18
C PHE A 74 -6.30 20.65 -5.90
N ASP A 75 -7.43 21.35 -5.90
CA ASP A 75 -8.35 21.38 -4.76
C ASP A 75 -9.54 20.38 -4.94
N CYS A 76 -9.54 19.62 -6.05
CA CYS A 76 -10.46 18.50 -6.27
C CYS A 76 -9.88 17.47 -7.27
N GLU A 77 -10.51 16.29 -7.31
CA GLU A 77 -10.10 15.20 -8.21
C GLU A 77 -10.35 15.55 -9.68
N GLU A 78 -11.46 16.22 -9.98
CA GLU A 78 -11.87 16.58 -11.33
C GLU A 78 -10.83 17.46 -12.03
N ASP A 79 -10.33 18.49 -11.35
CA ASP A 79 -9.31 19.39 -11.88
C ASP A 79 -7.98 18.68 -12.16
N ALA A 80 -7.60 17.73 -11.29
CA ALA A 80 -6.40 16.92 -11.48
C ALA A 80 -6.54 15.98 -12.68
N ILE A 81 -7.69 15.33 -12.83
CA ILE A 81 -8.02 14.48 -13.98
C ILE A 81 -7.96 15.29 -15.28
N ASP A 82 -8.55 16.48 -15.30
CA ASP A 82 -8.53 17.34 -16.49
C ASP A 82 -7.11 17.80 -16.84
N ALA A 83 -6.26 18.07 -15.83
CA ALA A 83 -4.84 18.38 -16.05
C ALA A 83 -4.06 17.21 -16.65
N ILE A 84 -4.31 15.98 -16.18
CA ILE A 84 -3.70 14.77 -16.74
C ILE A 84 -4.14 14.58 -18.19
N LYS A 85 -5.45 14.65 -18.47
CA LYS A 85 -6.01 14.43 -19.82
C LYS A 85 -5.57 15.48 -20.83
N SER A 86 -5.38 16.72 -20.38
CA SER A 86 -4.91 17.83 -21.23
C SER A 86 -3.39 17.88 -21.42
N GLY A 87 -2.63 16.94 -20.84
CA GLY A 87 -1.17 16.90 -20.95
C GLY A 87 -0.45 18.02 -20.18
N ARG A 88 -1.11 18.61 -19.18
CA ARG A 88 -0.52 19.64 -18.29
C ARG A 88 0.36 19.04 -17.19
N ILE A 89 0.30 17.72 -17.00
CA ILE A 89 1.18 16.95 -16.11
C ILE A 89 2.24 16.25 -16.95
N VAL A 90 3.51 16.38 -16.55
CA VAL A 90 4.64 15.74 -17.22
C VAL A 90 5.36 14.77 -16.28
N ALA A 91 6.13 13.84 -16.86
CA ALA A 91 6.94 12.91 -16.08
C ALA A 91 7.85 13.67 -15.11
N GLY A 92 7.82 13.27 -13.83
CA GLY A 92 8.57 13.91 -12.74
C GLY A 92 7.73 14.84 -11.86
N ASP A 93 6.58 15.35 -12.34
CA ASP A 93 5.68 16.14 -11.51
C ASP A 93 5.16 15.35 -10.30
N VAL A 94 4.95 16.04 -9.17
CA VAL A 94 4.28 15.51 -7.97
C VAL A 94 2.85 16.04 -7.94
N VAL A 95 1.87 15.20 -8.27
CA VAL A 95 0.46 15.57 -8.21
C VAL A 95 -0.02 15.55 -6.75
N VAL A 96 -0.59 16.66 -6.31
CA VAL A 96 -1.15 16.84 -4.96
C VAL A 96 -2.61 17.25 -5.09
N ILE A 97 -3.50 16.49 -4.44
CA ILE A 97 -4.93 16.78 -4.37
C ILE A 97 -5.28 16.98 -2.90
N ARG A 98 -6.05 18.01 -2.55
CA ARG A 98 -6.41 18.37 -1.17
C ARG A 98 -7.83 18.86 -1.03
#